data_AF-A0A436FMY0-F1
#
_entry.id   AF-A0A436FMY0-F1
#
_cell.length_a   1.000
_cell.length_b   1.000
_cell.length_c   1.000
_cell.angle_alpha   90.00
_cell.angle_beta   90.00
_cell.angle_gamma   90.00
#
_symmetry.space_group_name_H-M   'P 1'
#
loop_
_entity.id
_entity.type
_entity.pdbx_description
1 polymer ?
#
loop_
_entity_poly.entity_id
_entity_poly.type
_entity_poly.pdbx_seq_one_letter_code
_entity_poly.pdbx_strand_id
1 'polypeptide(L)'
;MSPRRADTGGRIDRLKTIRFTFDGTAYTGHAGDTLASALLAKGVTLYGRSFKYHRPRGLLTAGVEEPNALVTVLKGEVREPNIPATLVEIHDGLVAISQNRFPSLAWDINAVNQLGGNILSAGFYYKTFMGPVFGPLKGTRFWMFCEHFIRRAAGLGSAGTAKDPARYERMNAFCDVLVVGSGPAGLMAARTAADQGAR
;
A
#
# COMPACT_ATOMS: atom_id res chain seq x y z
N MET A 1 -21.47 2.88 -8.02
CA MET A 1 -20.84 3.64 -6.92
C MET A 1 -20.24 4.91 -7.50
N SER A 2 -20.63 6.07 -6.96
CA SER A 2 -19.97 7.34 -7.32
C SER A 2 -18.67 7.46 -6.53
N PRO A 3 -17.56 7.95 -7.09
CA PRO A 3 -16.35 8.27 -6.32
C PRO A 3 -16.56 9.48 -5.39
N ARG A 4 -17.72 10.15 -5.47
CA ARG A 4 -18.00 11.35 -4.68
C ARG A 4 -18.38 10.99 -3.25
N ARG A 5 -17.81 11.74 -2.32
CA ARG A 5 -18.20 11.75 -0.91
C ARG A 5 -19.69 12.06 -0.79
N ALA A 6 -20.40 11.32 0.06
CA ALA A 6 -21.79 11.64 0.40
C ALA A 6 -21.86 12.95 1.20
N ASP A 7 -22.92 13.75 0.97
CA ASP A 7 -23.09 15.05 1.63
C ASP A 7 -23.20 14.88 3.15
N THR A 8 -23.98 13.89 3.59
CA THR A 8 -24.22 13.56 5.01
C THR A 8 -23.70 12.16 5.38
N GLY A 9 -23.40 11.96 6.67
CA GLY A 9 -22.92 10.68 7.20
C GLY A 9 -21.41 10.48 7.07
N GLY A 10 -20.97 9.22 7.18
CA GLY A 10 -19.56 8.87 7.32
C GLY A 10 -19.03 9.08 8.75
N ARG A 11 -17.83 8.57 9.02
CA ARG A 11 -17.14 8.72 10.33
C ARG A 11 -16.03 9.75 10.23
N ILE A 12 -16.40 10.98 9.87
CA ILE A 12 -15.47 12.06 9.57
C ILE A 12 -15.97 13.39 10.12
N ASP A 13 -15.04 14.23 10.54
CA ASP A 13 -15.32 15.59 11.01
C ASP A 13 -15.15 16.60 9.88
N ARG A 14 -16.28 17.12 9.37
CA ARG A 14 -16.32 18.12 8.29
C ARG A 14 -15.84 19.50 8.71
N LEU A 15 -15.82 19.80 10.00
CA LEU A 15 -15.40 21.10 10.52
C LEU A 15 -13.87 21.23 10.52
N LYS A 16 -13.16 20.10 10.50
CA LYS A 16 -11.70 20.05 10.47
C LYS A 16 -11.18 19.69 9.08
N THR A 17 -10.40 20.60 8.50
CA THR A 17 -9.69 20.37 7.24
C THR A 17 -8.27 19.88 7.54
N ILE A 18 -7.87 18.78 6.91
CA ILE A 18 -6.53 18.20 6.99
C ILE A 18 -5.83 18.37 5.64
N ARG A 19 -4.57 18.83 5.65
CA ARG A 19 -3.74 19.02 4.46
C ARG A 19 -2.67 17.95 4.35
N PHE A 20 -2.61 17.27 3.21
CA PHE A 20 -1.62 16.22 2.95
C PHE A 20 -1.13 16.30 1.50
N THR A 21 -0.05 15.59 1.20
CA THR A 21 0.53 15.53 -0.14
C THR A 21 0.54 14.08 -0.63
N PHE A 22 0.04 13.88 -1.85
CA PHE A 22 0.14 12.61 -2.55
C PHE A 22 0.79 12.81 -3.91
N ASP A 23 1.87 12.09 -4.18
CA ASP A 23 2.62 12.19 -5.44
C ASP A 23 3.06 13.63 -5.78
N GLY A 24 3.45 14.40 -4.76
CA GLY A 24 3.87 15.80 -4.91
C GLY A 24 2.72 16.78 -5.13
N THR A 25 1.47 16.31 -5.21
CA THR A 25 0.29 17.16 -5.32
C THR A 25 -0.36 17.35 -3.96
N ALA A 26 -0.70 18.60 -3.61
CA ALA A 26 -1.39 18.91 -2.36
C ALA A 26 -2.88 18.55 -2.46
N TYR A 27 -3.40 17.89 -1.42
CA TYR A 27 -4.80 17.52 -1.27
C TYR A 27 -5.32 17.96 0.10
N THR A 28 -6.65 17.97 0.20
CA THR A 28 -7.38 18.23 1.44
C THR A 28 -8.37 17.12 1.72
N GLY A 29 -8.54 16.80 2.99
CA GLY A 29 -9.58 15.89 3.48
C GLY A 29 -10.09 16.33 4.86
N HIS A 30 -10.74 15.40 5.54
CA HIS A 30 -11.35 15.61 6.86
C HIS A 30 -10.71 14.71 7.91
N ALA A 31 -10.75 15.11 9.18
CA ALA A 31 -10.32 14.21 10.24
C ALA A 31 -11.20 12.94 10.25
N GLY A 32 -10.59 11.77 10.43
CA GLY A 32 -11.20 10.46 10.27
C GLY A 32 -11.16 9.89 8.84
N ASP A 33 -10.73 10.67 7.83
CA ASP A 33 -10.47 10.11 6.51
C ASP A 33 -9.19 9.24 6.55
N THR A 34 -9.22 8.16 5.78
CA THR A 34 -8.02 7.48 5.32
C THR A 34 -7.51 8.13 4.03
N LEU A 35 -6.24 7.94 3.69
CA LEU A 35 -5.64 8.44 2.45
C LEU A 35 -6.45 8.00 1.24
N ALA A 36 -6.90 6.74 1.21
CA ALA A 36 -7.80 6.21 0.19
C ALA A 36 -9.13 6.97 0.12
N SER A 37 -9.82 7.14 1.25
CA SER A 37 -11.12 7.82 1.26
C SER A 37 -11.03 9.30 0.86
N ALA A 38 -9.96 9.99 1.25
CA ALA A 38 -9.73 11.39 0.90
C ALA A 38 -9.38 11.57 -0.58
N LEU A 39 -8.50 10.73 -1.13
CA LEU A 39 -8.14 10.76 -2.54
C LEU A 39 -9.34 10.39 -3.43
N LEU A 40 -10.10 9.36 -3.06
CA LEU A 40 -11.31 8.98 -3.79
C LEU A 40 -12.33 10.12 -3.82
N ALA A 41 -12.55 10.80 -2.68
CA ALA A 41 -13.44 11.96 -2.60
C ALA A 41 -13.01 13.14 -3.50
N LYS A 42 -11.72 13.23 -3.85
CA LYS A 42 -11.17 14.19 -4.81
C LYS A 42 -11.13 13.66 -6.25
N GLY A 43 -11.74 12.51 -6.51
CA GLY A 43 -11.85 11.91 -7.84
C GLY A 43 -10.62 11.09 -8.27
N VAL A 44 -9.67 10.84 -7.36
CA VAL A 44 -8.49 10.02 -7.67
C VAL A 44 -8.88 8.54 -7.66
N THR A 45 -8.77 7.90 -8.82
CA THR A 45 -9.10 6.48 -9.02
C THR A 45 -7.88 5.61 -9.29
N LEU A 46 -6.73 6.22 -9.58
CA LEU A 46 -5.47 5.53 -9.84
C LEU A 46 -4.53 5.68 -8.64
N TYR A 47 -4.18 4.56 -8.02
CA TYR A 47 -3.35 4.53 -6.81
C TYR A 47 -1.99 3.88 -7.04
N GLY A 48 -1.90 2.98 -8.02
CA GLY A 48 -0.70 2.22 -8.30
C GLY A 48 -0.73 1.54 -9.65
N ARG A 49 0.30 0.73 -9.90
CA ARG A 49 0.48 -0.06 -11.11
C ARG A 49 0.72 -1.50 -10.72
N SER A 50 0.10 -2.43 -11.46
CA SER A 50 0.23 -3.86 -11.14
C SER A 50 1.69 -4.29 -11.17
N PHE A 51 2.10 -5.09 -10.19
CA PHE A 51 3.46 -5.58 -10.00
C PHE A 51 4.25 -5.87 -11.29
N LYS A 52 3.68 -6.69 -12.19
CA LYS A 52 4.39 -7.20 -13.36
C LYS A 52 4.09 -6.44 -14.66
N TYR A 53 2.82 -6.16 -14.88
CA TYR A 53 2.33 -5.69 -16.17
C TYR A 53 2.09 -4.18 -16.21
N HIS A 54 2.31 -3.47 -15.10
CA HIS A 54 2.06 -2.02 -15.01
C HIS A 54 0.63 -1.60 -15.44
N ARG A 55 -0.34 -2.50 -15.29
CA ARG A 55 -1.76 -2.20 -15.50
C ARG A 55 -2.21 -1.17 -14.45
N PRO A 56 -3.04 -0.17 -14.83
CA PRO A 56 -3.64 0.75 -13.87
C PRO A 56 -4.31 0.00 -12.73
N ARG A 57 -4.04 0.39 -11.47
CA ARG A 57 -4.65 -0.17 -10.28
C ARG A 57 -5.29 0.92 -9.43
N GLY A 58 -6.59 0.76 -9.20
CA GLY A 58 -7.38 1.59 -8.30
C GLY A 58 -7.69 0.87 -7.00
N LEU A 59 -8.38 1.60 -6.12
CA LEU A 59 -8.92 1.07 -4.88
C LEU A 59 -9.91 -0.07 -5.15
N LEU A 60 -9.81 -1.17 -4.41
CA LEU A 60 -10.72 -2.32 -4.54
C LEU A 60 -11.59 -2.53 -3.30
N THR A 61 -11.03 -2.22 -2.13
CA THR A 61 -11.58 -2.55 -0.81
C THR A 61 -11.50 -1.34 0.12
N ALA A 62 -11.81 -1.53 1.41
CA ALA A 62 -11.83 -0.45 2.39
C ALA A 62 -11.09 -0.77 3.70
N GLY A 63 -10.39 -1.91 3.78
CA GLY A 63 -9.72 -2.36 4.99
C GLY A 63 -8.30 -2.88 4.76
N VAL A 64 -7.89 -3.80 5.63
CA VAL A 64 -6.55 -4.43 5.62
C VAL A 64 -6.34 -5.34 4.41
N GLU A 65 -7.42 -5.78 3.79
CA GLU A 65 -7.47 -6.70 2.67
C GLU A 65 -7.14 -6.05 1.31
N GLU A 66 -6.82 -4.75 1.29
CA GLU A 66 -6.58 -3.96 0.07
C GLU A 66 -5.33 -4.43 -0.70
N PRO A 67 -5.48 -4.98 -1.92
CA PRO A 67 -4.36 -5.56 -2.65
C PRO A 67 -3.69 -4.60 -3.64
N ASN A 68 -4.33 -3.48 -3.98
CA ASN A 68 -3.94 -2.63 -5.09
C ASN A 68 -3.35 -1.30 -4.63
N ALA A 69 -4.05 -0.58 -3.75
CA ALA A 69 -3.74 0.77 -3.34
C ALA A 69 -2.65 0.81 -2.25
N LEU A 70 -1.46 0.28 -2.57
CA LEU A 70 -0.29 0.31 -1.70
C LEU A 70 0.55 1.55 -1.96
N VAL A 71 0.90 2.28 -0.90
CA VAL A 71 1.66 3.54 -0.95
C VAL A 71 2.93 3.44 -0.11
N THR A 72 3.86 4.37 -0.37
CA THR A 72 4.96 4.64 0.56
C THR A 72 4.64 5.92 1.34
N VAL A 73 4.66 5.85 2.67
CA VAL A 73 4.59 7.03 3.55
C VAL A 73 6.00 7.55 3.79
N LEU A 74 6.16 8.88 3.75
CA LEU A 74 7.45 9.57 3.90
C LEU A 74 7.45 10.40 5.18
N LYS A 75 8.53 10.29 5.96
CA LYS A 75 8.78 11.11 7.15
C LYS A 75 10.24 11.57 7.16
N GLY A 76 10.49 12.76 6.61
CA GLY A 76 11.86 13.21 6.34
C GLY A 76 12.54 12.25 5.36
N GLU A 77 13.67 11.66 5.75
CA GLU A 77 14.38 10.67 4.94
C GLU A 77 13.86 9.23 5.12
N VAL A 78 13.00 8.99 6.11
CA VAL A 78 12.43 7.66 6.39
C VAL A 78 11.32 7.34 5.41
N ARG A 79 11.33 6.10 4.92
CA ARG A 79 10.35 5.58 3.96
C ARG A 79 9.72 4.31 4.50
N GLU A 80 8.41 4.30 4.60
CA GLU A 80 7.63 3.12 4.98
C GLU A 80 6.81 2.65 3.77
N PRO A 81 7.33 1.68 2.98
CA PRO A 81 6.67 1.21 1.77
C PRO A 81 5.57 0.18 2.05
N ASN A 82 4.74 -0.05 1.02
CA ASN A 82 3.72 -1.11 0.96
C ASN A 82 2.61 -0.99 2.02
N ILE A 83 2.31 0.22 2.48
CA ILE A 83 1.20 0.46 3.39
C ILE A 83 -0.09 0.59 2.57
N PRO A 84 -1.17 -0.14 2.90
CA PRO A 84 -2.46 0.08 2.27
C PRO A 84 -2.99 1.48 2.55
N ALA A 85 -3.34 2.24 1.50
CA ALA A 85 -3.89 3.58 1.64
C ALA A 85 -5.22 3.61 2.42
N THR A 86 -5.90 2.47 2.53
CA THR A 86 -7.10 2.24 3.35
C THR A 86 -6.82 2.25 4.86
N LEU A 87 -5.56 2.06 5.28
CA LEU A 87 -5.15 2.04 6.68
C LEU A 87 -4.37 3.29 7.12
N VAL A 88 -3.96 4.13 6.16
CA VAL A 88 -3.26 5.39 6.45
C VAL A 88 -4.30 6.44 6.81
N GLU A 89 -4.42 6.79 8.09
CA GLU A 89 -5.19 7.97 8.50
C GLU A 89 -4.48 9.24 8.02
N ILE A 90 -5.23 10.19 7.43
CA ILE A 90 -4.65 11.46 7.02
C ILE A 90 -4.40 12.35 8.24
N HIS A 91 -3.25 13.00 8.25
CA HIS A 91 -2.92 14.04 9.22
C HIS A 91 -2.22 15.21 8.52
N ASP A 92 -2.19 16.37 9.17
CA ASP A 92 -1.52 17.53 8.59
C ASP A 92 -0.04 17.22 8.35
N GLY A 93 0.43 17.55 7.14
CA GLY A 93 1.80 17.31 6.72
C GLY A 93 2.10 15.86 6.33
N LEU A 94 1.10 14.97 6.26
CA LEU A 94 1.30 13.63 5.68
C LEU A 94 1.82 13.76 4.24
N VAL A 95 2.88 13.01 3.92
CA VAL A 95 3.41 12.88 2.56
C VAL A 95 3.42 11.41 2.18
N ALA A 96 2.69 11.07 1.12
CA ALA A 96 2.63 9.72 0.58
C ALA A 96 2.92 9.73 -0.93
N ILE A 97 3.47 8.63 -1.43
CA ILE A 97 3.69 8.44 -2.87
C ILE A 97 3.20 7.08 -3.34
N SER A 98 2.76 7.03 -4.61
CA SER A 98 2.43 5.79 -5.29
C SER A 98 3.68 4.98 -5.63
N GLN A 99 3.48 3.67 -5.80
CA GLN A 99 4.54 2.70 -5.98
C GLN A 99 4.54 2.09 -7.40
N ASN A 100 5.66 1.45 -7.75
CA ASN A 100 5.82 0.69 -8.98
C ASN A 100 5.53 1.46 -10.29
N ARG A 101 6.05 2.69 -10.41
CA ARG A 101 5.76 3.61 -11.53
C ARG A 101 7.02 4.33 -12.01
N PHE A 102 7.10 4.69 -13.29
CA PHE A 102 8.16 5.55 -13.82
C PHE A 102 7.77 6.30 -15.12
N PRO A 103 7.97 7.63 -15.22
CA PRO A 103 8.39 8.56 -14.16
C PRO A 103 7.27 8.94 -13.18
N SER A 104 6.00 8.80 -13.57
CA SER A 104 4.85 9.16 -12.75
C SER A 104 3.71 8.15 -12.88
N LEU A 105 2.70 8.26 -12.02
CA LEU A 105 1.62 7.29 -12.00
C LEU A 105 0.74 7.39 -13.27
N ALA A 106 0.51 8.62 -13.72
CA ALA A 106 -0.23 8.91 -14.94
C ALA A 106 0.57 8.53 -16.20
N TRP A 107 1.87 8.81 -16.19
CA TRP A 107 2.79 8.53 -17.30
C TRP A 107 3.79 7.45 -16.89
N ASP A 108 3.39 6.18 -17.02
CA ASP A 108 4.23 5.03 -16.69
C ASP A 108 4.74 4.36 -17.97
N ILE A 109 6.04 4.51 -18.27
CA ILE A 109 6.69 3.94 -19.46
C ILE A 109 6.64 2.42 -19.43
N ASN A 110 6.73 1.83 -18.24
CA ASN A 110 6.69 0.38 -18.07
C ASN A 110 5.32 -0.23 -18.42
N ALA A 111 4.29 0.60 -18.66
CA ALA A 111 2.99 0.16 -19.19
C ALA A 111 3.11 -0.55 -20.55
N VAL A 112 4.20 -0.35 -21.30
CA VAL A 112 4.51 -1.11 -22.54
C VAL A 112 4.62 -2.62 -22.29
N ASN A 113 4.96 -3.05 -21.07
CA ASN A 113 5.03 -4.47 -20.70
C ASN A 113 3.70 -5.21 -20.90
N GLN A 114 2.57 -4.49 -21.00
CA GLN A 114 1.27 -5.07 -21.32
C GLN A 114 1.25 -5.71 -22.71
N LEU A 115 1.97 -5.16 -23.69
CA LEU A 115 2.05 -5.69 -25.05
C LEU A 115 2.77 -7.04 -25.10
N GLY A 116 3.71 -7.28 -24.17
CA GLY A 116 4.44 -8.54 -24.01
C GLY A 116 3.83 -9.51 -22.99
N GLY A 117 2.60 -9.27 -22.52
CA GLY A 117 2.01 -9.98 -21.37
C GLY A 117 1.98 -11.50 -21.49
N ASN A 118 1.80 -12.03 -22.70
CA ASN A 118 1.79 -13.48 -22.97
C ASN A 118 3.19 -14.12 -22.85
N ILE A 119 4.25 -13.36 -23.14
CA ILE A 119 5.64 -13.80 -23.02
C ILE A 119 6.07 -13.71 -21.55
N LEU A 120 5.62 -12.66 -20.86
CA LEU A 120 5.84 -12.45 -19.44
C LEU A 120 4.83 -13.25 -18.60
N SER A 121 4.80 -14.58 -18.73
CA SER A 121 4.01 -15.48 -17.89
C SER A 121 4.70 -15.77 -16.54
N ALA A 122 3.98 -16.33 -15.56
CA ALA A 122 4.56 -16.64 -14.25
C ALA A 122 5.78 -17.56 -14.40
N GLY A 123 6.90 -17.25 -13.74
CA GLY A 123 8.14 -18.01 -13.86
C GLY A 123 8.94 -17.80 -15.16
N PHE A 124 8.51 -16.91 -16.07
CA PHE A 124 9.24 -16.61 -17.32
C PHE A 124 10.71 -16.31 -17.08
N TYR A 125 11.03 -15.47 -16.10
CA TYR A 125 12.41 -15.08 -15.83
C TYR A 125 13.28 -16.26 -15.39
N TYR A 126 12.75 -17.20 -14.60
CA TYR A 126 13.47 -18.42 -14.27
C TYR A 126 13.67 -19.31 -15.50
N LYS A 127 12.64 -19.47 -16.35
CA LYS A 127 12.74 -20.31 -17.56
C LYS A 127 13.67 -19.73 -18.63
N THR A 128 13.72 -18.41 -18.77
CA THR A 128 14.43 -17.72 -19.85
C THR A 128 15.86 -17.31 -19.44
N PHE A 129 16.08 -16.95 -18.17
CA PHE A 129 17.34 -16.36 -17.73
C PHE A 129 18.17 -17.24 -16.77
N MET A 130 17.61 -18.31 -16.16
CA MET A 130 18.44 -19.28 -15.43
C MET A 130 19.16 -20.20 -16.42
N GLY A 131 20.20 -19.65 -17.07
CA GLY A 131 21.21 -20.35 -17.85
C GLY A 131 20.68 -21.04 -19.12
N PRO A 132 21.03 -20.58 -20.33
CA PRO A 132 20.86 -21.43 -21.50
C PRO A 132 21.68 -22.72 -21.33
N VAL A 133 21.06 -23.88 -21.61
CA VAL A 133 21.71 -25.21 -21.54
C VAL A 133 22.82 -25.35 -22.60
N PHE A 134 22.84 -24.47 -23.60
CA PHE A 134 23.78 -24.49 -24.74
C PHE A 134 24.28 -23.07 -25.10
N GLY A 135 25.55 -22.97 -25.51
CA GLY A 135 26.19 -21.72 -25.98
C GLY A 135 27.17 -21.06 -24.99
N PRO A 136 27.83 -19.95 -25.38
CA PRO A 136 28.89 -19.28 -24.60
C PRO A 136 28.40 -18.58 -23.31
N LEU A 137 27.09 -18.53 -23.09
CA LEU A 137 26.43 -17.98 -21.89
C LEU A 137 26.05 -19.05 -20.85
N LYS A 138 26.70 -20.22 -20.89
CA LYS A 138 26.48 -21.31 -19.92
C LYS A 138 26.80 -20.84 -18.49
N GLY A 139 25.84 -20.97 -17.59
CA GLY A 139 26.03 -20.79 -16.14
C GLY A 139 25.32 -19.58 -15.52
N THR A 140 25.58 -19.36 -14.23
CA THR A 140 24.91 -18.37 -13.37
C THR A 140 25.28 -16.92 -13.66
N ARG A 141 26.32 -16.63 -14.45
CA ARG A 141 26.77 -15.25 -14.73
C ARG A 141 25.75 -14.45 -15.53
N PHE A 142 25.09 -15.07 -16.50
CA PHE A 142 24.02 -14.42 -17.27
C PHE A 142 22.81 -14.11 -16.37
N TRP A 143 22.44 -15.07 -15.52
CA TRP A 143 21.43 -14.86 -14.49
C TRP A 143 21.80 -13.71 -13.56
N MET A 144 23.01 -13.64 -13.01
CA MET A 144 23.45 -12.56 -12.12
C MET A 144 23.37 -11.17 -12.77
N PHE A 145 23.66 -11.07 -14.07
CA PHE A 145 23.48 -9.84 -14.83
C PHE A 145 21.99 -9.48 -15.00
N CYS A 146 21.17 -10.41 -15.47
CA CYS A 146 19.73 -10.19 -15.64
C CYS A 146 19.02 -9.91 -14.31
N GLU A 147 19.41 -10.60 -13.24
CA GLU A 147 18.88 -10.49 -11.89
C GLU A 147 18.99 -9.07 -11.35
N HIS A 148 20.10 -8.36 -11.62
CA HIS A 148 20.26 -6.97 -11.22
C HIS A 148 19.13 -6.07 -11.75
N PHE A 149 18.76 -6.24 -13.02
CA PHE A 149 17.67 -5.49 -13.65
C PHE A 149 16.30 -6.00 -13.22
N ILE A 150 16.12 -7.32 -13.15
CA ILE A 150 14.86 -7.96 -12.76
C ILE A 150 14.48 -7.57 -11.33
N ARG A 151 15.43 -7.54 -10.39
CA ARG A 151 15.17 -7.14 -8.99
C ARG A 151 14.66 -5.72 -8.88
N ARG A 152 15.14 -4.81 -9.73
CA ARG A 152 14.65 -3.42 -9.79
C ARG A 152 13.22 -3.34 -10.34
N ALA A 153 12.86 -4.22 -11.26
CA ALA A 153 11.53 -4.27 -11.87
C ALA A 153 10.50 -5.14 -11.10
N ALA A 154 10.96 -6.04 -10.23
CA ALA A 154 10.14 -7.02 -9.52
C ALA A 154 9.85 -6.63 -8.05
N GLY A 155 9.76 -5.33 -7.76
CA GLY A 155 9.39 -4.81 -6.44
C GLY A 155 8.22 -3.82 -6.54
N LEU A 156 7.48 -3.59 -5.45
CA LEU A 156 6.48 -2.52 -5.39
C LEU A 156 7.08 -1.25 -4.77
N GLY A 157 7.10 -1.17 -3.44
CA GLY A 157 7.73 -0.08 -2.71
C GLY A 157 9.21 -0.35 -2.42
N SER A 158 10.00 0.72 -2.41
CA SER A 158 11.43 0.69 -2.05
C SER A 158 11.59 1.09 -0.58
N ALA A 159 12.28 0.26 0.20
CA ALA A 159 12.71 0.64 1.54
C ALA A 159 13.82 1.71 1.46
N GLY A 160 13.79 2.69 2.37
CA GLY A 160 14.87 3.65 2.53
C GLY A 160 16.08 3.05 3.25
N THR A 161 17.20 3.78 3.24
CA THR A 161 18.41 3.43 4.03
C THR A 161 18.56 4.29 5.29
N ALA A 162 17.71 5.30 5.46
CA ALA A 162 17.70 6.13 6.66
C ALA A 162 17.37 5.27 7.89
N LYS A 163 18.03 5.58 9.01
CA LYS A 163 17.76 4.94 10.29
C LYS A 163 16.36 5.30 10.76
N ASP A 164 15.59 4.31 11.21
CA ASP A 164 14.32 4.54 11.87
C ASP A 164 14.54 5.23 13.24
N PRO A 165 14.00 6.45 13.45
CA PRO A 165 14.12 7.17 14.72
C PRO A 165 13.06 6.76 15.75
N ALA A 166 12.09 5.89 15.39
CA ALA A 166 11.01 5.51 16.28
C ALA A 166 11.50 4.68 17.47
N ARG A 167 10.80 4.83 18.59
CA ARG A 167 10.99 4.02 19.79
C ARG A 167 9.84 3.02 19.88
N TYR A 168 10.18 1.74 20.00
CA TYR A 168 9.22 0.66 20.13
C TYR A 168 9.30 0.10 21.55
N GLU A 169 8.14 -0.06 22.19
CA GLU A 169 8.03 -0.57 23.55
C GLU A 169 7.18 -1.84 23.58
N ARG A 170 7.36 -2.66 24.61
CA ARG A 170 6.60 -3.89 24.83
C ARG A 170 6.02 -3.87 26.24
N MET A 171 4.73 -4.19 26.35
CA MET A 171 4.04 -4.39 27.63
C MET A 171 3.57 -5.84 27.75
N ASN A 172 3.55 -6.36 28.98
CA ASN A 172 2.92 -7.63 29.31
C ASN A 172 1.80 -7.39 30.32
N ALA A 173 0.66 -8.05 30.13
CA ALA A 173 -0.50 -7.94 31.01
C ALA A 173 -1.22 -9.29 31.07
N PHE A 174 -2.10 -9.44 32.07
CA PHE A 174 -2.96 -10.61 32.24
C PHE A 174 -4.43 -10.17 32.14
N CYS A 175 -5.29 -11.02 31.64
CA CYS A 175 -6.74 -10.83 31.62
C CYS A 175 -7.41 -12.18 31.89
N ASP A 176 -8.62 -12.14 32.42
CA ASP A 176 -9.47 -13.33 32.53
C ASP A 176 -10.05 -13.65 31.15
N VAL A 177 -10.44 -12.62 30.38
CA VAL A 177 -11.01 -12.76 29.03
C VAL A 177 -10.38 -11.77 28.05
N LEU A 178 -9.76 -12.28 26.97
CA LEU A 178 -9.28 -11.47 25.86
C LEU A 178 -10.28 -11.48 24.71
N VAL A 179 -10.86 -10.33 24.38
CA VAL A 179 -11.74 -10.16 23.22
C VAL A 179 -10.98 -9.54 22.06
N VAL A 180 -10.89 -10.27 20.94
CA VAL A 180 -10.23 -9.79 19.71
C VAL A 180 -11.27 -9.41 18.67
N GLY A 181 -11.34 -8.11 18.37
CA GLY A 181 -12.27 -7.52 17.41
C GLY A 181 -13.43 -6.79 18.07
N SER A 182 -13.76 -5.60 17.56
CA SER A 182 -14.77 -4.68 18.14
C SER A 182 -16.05 -4.59 17.31
N GLY A 183 -16.37 -5.64 16.55
CA GLY A 183 -17.67 -5.80 15.89
C GLY A 183 -18.79 -6.14 16.89
N PRO A 184 -20.04 -6.32 16.43
CA PRO A 184 -21.18 -6.62 17.30
C PRO A 184 -20.95 -7.82 18.23
N ALA A 185 -20.35 -8.90 17.72
CA ALA A 185 -20.03 -10.09 18.51
C ALA A 185 -19.00 -9.79 19.61
N GLY A 186 -17.93 -9.06 19.29
CA GLY A 186 -16.90 -8.69 20.27
C GLY A 186 -17.41 -7.71 21.33
N LEU A 187 -18.21 -6.72 20.93
CA LEU A 187 -18.82 -5.78 21.88
C LEU A 187 -19.76 -6.49 22.86
N MET A 188 -20.56 -7.45 22.38
CA MET A 188 -21.41 -8.27 23.24
C MET A 188 -20.60 -9.16 24.17
N ALA A 189 -19.54 -9.80 23.68
CA ALA A 189 -18.67 -10.65 24.49
C ALA A 189 -17.97 -9.83 25.59
N ALA A 190 -17.40 -8.67 25.23
CA ALA A 190 -16.73 -7.78 26.16
C ALA A 190 -17.68 -7.24 27.24
N ARG A 191 -18.89 -6.81 26.84
CA ARG A 191 -19.92 -6.36 27.78
C ARG A 191 -20.32 -7.48 28.74
N THR A 192 -20.57 -8.68 28.24
CA THR A 192 -20.98 -9.83 29.06
C THR A 192 -19.90 -10.22 30.06
N ALA A 193 -18.63 -10.24 29.65
CA ALA A 193 -17.51 -10.51 30.55
C ALA A 193 -17.38 -9.42 31.63
N ALA A 194 -17.49 -8.15 31.24
CA ALA A 194 -17.43 -7.02 32.17
C ALA A 194 -18.59 -7.02 33.18
N ASP A 195 -19.82 -7.33 32.75
CA ASP A 195 -20.99 -7.45 33.62
C ASP A 195 -20.83 -8.58 34.67
N GLN A 196 -19.98 -9.58 34.39
CA GLN A 196 -19.61 -10.66 35.33
C GLN A 196 -18.39 -10.32 36.20
N GLY A 197 -17.80 -9.13 36.05
CA GLY A 197 -16.64 -8.68 36.81
C GLY A 197 -15.30 -9.24 36.35
N ALA A 198 -15.25 -9.89 35.17
CA ALA A 198 -14.00 -10.37 34.57
C ALA A 198 -13.15 -9.20 34.06
N ARG A 199 -11.82 -9.31 34.17
CA ARG A 199 -10.86 -8.34 33.62
C ARG A 199 -10.39 -8.70 32.21
#